data_AF-A0A9R1RM95-F1
#
_entry.id   AF-A0A9R1RM95-F1
#
_cell.length_a   1.000
_cell.length_b   1.000
_cell.length_c   1.000
_cell.angle_alpha   90.00
_cell.angle_beta   90.00
_cell.angle_gamma   90.00
#
_symmetry.space_group_name_H-M   'P 1'
#
loop_
_entity.id
_entity.type
_entity.pdbx_description
1 polymer ?
#
loop_
_entity_poly.entity_id
_entity_poly.type
_entity_poly.pdbx_seq_one_letter_code
_entity_poly.pdbx_strand_id
1 'polypeptide(L)'
;MTVKQYNADGICVQSIEHPGCIWDAKFLDNGDVVTACSDGVVRIWTTDNNRFCSDEELATYTDIISQYTLSRKTVGGLKLMDLPGVEALQVQGNTDGQTLIVREGDNGVAYSWNSKELKWDKVSTFVH
;
A
#
# COMPACT_ATOMS: atom_id res chain seq x y z
N MET A 1 -0.82 3.39 9.06
CA MET A 1 -1.21 4.67 9.69
C MET A 1 0.00 5.58 9.70
N THR A 2 -0.12 6.84 10.12
CA THR A 2 1.04 7.73 10.26
C THR A 2 1.10 8.35 11.65
N VAL A 3 2.32 8.54 12.15
CA VAL A 3 2.61 9.52 13.21
C VAL A 3 2.98 10.82 12.52
N LYS A 4 2.38 11.93 12.95
CA LYS A 4 2.69 13.26 12.44
C LYS A 4 3.41 14.06 13.52
N GLN A 5 4.54 14.65 13.16
CA GLN A 5 5.29 15.55 14.02
C GLN A 5 4.92 17.00 13.67
N TYR A 6 4.62 17.78 14.69
CA TYR A 6 4.27 19.19 14.57
C TYR A 6 5.28 20.05 15.32
N ASN A 7 5.60 21.23 14.79
CA ASN A 7 6.40 22.22 15.49
C ASN A 7 5.54 23.06 16.47
N ALA A 8 6.17 24.00 17.19
CA ALA A 8 5.47 24.88 18.14
C ALA A 8 4.39 25.76 17.50
N ASP A 9 4.51 26.04 16.20
CA ASP A 9 3.53 26.81 15.42
C ASP A 9 2.34 25.95 14.94
N GLY A 10 2.32 24.65 15.27
CA GLY A 10 1.28 23.71 14.84
C GLY A 10 1.42 23.25 13.39
N ILE A 11 2.57 23.46 12.75
CA ILE A 11 2.84 23.03 11.38
C ILE A 11 3.35 21.58 11.39
N CYS A 12 2.73 20.72 10.58
CA CYS A 12 3.20 19.34 10.38
C CYS A 12 4.53 19.36 9.61
N VAL A 13 5.62 18.98 10.26
CA VAL A 13 6.96 18.98 9.66
C VAL A 13 7.37 17.62 9.10
N GLN A 14 6.76 16.54 9.62
CA GLN A 14 7.06 15.18 9.18
C GLN A 14 5.85 14.26 9.36
N SER A 15 5.71 13.28 8.49
CA SER A 15 4.73 12.19 8.60
C SER A 15 5.47 10.87 8.43
N ILE A 16 5.37 9.98 9.42
CA ILE A 16 6.11 8.72 9.49
C ILE A 16 5.12 7.56 9.36
N GLU A 17 5.28 6.75 8.31
CA GLU A 17 4.38 5.63 8.03
C GLU A 17 4.58 4.45 8.99
N HIS A 18 3.49 3.73 9.25
CA HIS A 18 3.49 2.53 10.08
C HIS A 18 2.63 1.45 9.44
N PRO A 19 3.07 0.18 9.45
CA PRO A 19 2.39 -0.94 8.79
C PRO A 19 1.21 -1.49 9.60
N GLY A 20 0.41 -0.60 10.17
CA GLY A 20 -0.69 -0.96 11.06
C GLY A 20 -1.31 0.23 11.73
N CYS A 21 -2.14 -0.05 12.73
CA CYS A 21 -2.64 0.93 13.70
C CYS A 21 -1.54 1.25 14.70
N ILE A 22 -1.41 2.53 15.04
CA ILE A 22 -0.54 2.96 16.14
C ILE A 22 -1.41 2.98 17.38
N TRP A 23 -0.98 2.29 18.44
CA TRP A 23 -1.72 2.19 19.69
C TRP A 23 -1.24 3.18 20.73
N ASP A 24 0.05 3.50 20.75
CA ASP A 24 0.62 4.52 21.64
C ASP A 24 1.86 5.15 21.00
N ALA A 25 2.18 6.36 21.45
CA ALA A 25 3.40 7.07 21.10
C ALA A 25 3.87 7.91 22.30
N LYS A 26 5.19 7.91 22.55
CA LYS A 26 5.79 8.64 23.68
C LYS A 26 7.07 9.33 23.26
N PHE A 27 7.29 10.52 23.78
CA PHE A 27 8.60 11.16 23.78
C PHE A 27 9.45 10.58 24.90
N LEU A 28 10.72 10.34 24.62
CA LEU A 28 11.73 9.99 25.60
C LEU A 28 12.48 11.25 26.04
N ASP A 29 13.10 11.20 27.22
CA ASP A 29 13.88 12.32 27.78
C ASP A 29 15.08 12.74 26.91
N ASN A 30 15.56 11.82 26.06
CA ASN A 30 16.64 12.06 25.10
C ASN A 30 16.17 12.71 23.78
N GLY A 31 14.87 13.03 23.66
CA GLY A 31 14.27 13.66 22.48
C GLY A 31 13.77 12.69 21.40
N ASP A 32 13.96 11.38 21.56
CA ASP A 32 13.43 10.39 20.63
C ASP A 32 11.93 10.20 20.79
N VAL A 33 11.31 9.57 19.79
CA VAL A 33 9.92 9.14 19.82
C VAL A 33 9.85 7.62 19.78
N VAL A 34 9.12 7.02 20.70
CA VAL A 34 8.77 5.59 20.68
C VAL A 34 7.35 5.43 20.18
N THR A 35 7.11 4.48 19.27
CA THR A 35 5.77 4.14 18.77
C THR A 35 5.49 2.65 18.94
N ALA A 36 4.27 2.31 19.38
CA ALA A 36 3.78 0.94 19.46
C ALA A 36 2.77 0.69 18.34
N CYS A 37 3.05 -0.30 17.48
CA CYS A 37 2.26 -0.59 16.29
C CYS A 37 1.60 -1.97 16.37
N SER A 38 0.44 -2.11 15.75
CA SER A 38 -0.34 -3.36 15.72
C SER A 38 0.32 -4.49 14.93
N ASP A 39 1.43 -4.22 14.25
CA ASP A 39 2.28 -5.24 13.63
C ASP A 39 3.15 -6.00 14.65
N GLY A 40 3.03 -5.65 15.94
CA GLY A 40 3.80 -6.26 17.02
C GLY A 40 5.19 -5.67 17.22
N VAL A 41 5.52 -4.57 16.53
CA VAL A 41 6.85 -3.96 16.59
C VAL A 41 6.77 -2.58 17.25
N VAL A 42 7.60 -2.39 18.27
CA VAL A 42 7.89 -1.08 18.86
C VAL A 42 9.05 -0.46 18.09
N ARG A 43 8.91 0.80 17.66
CA ARG A 43 9.95 1.53 16.90
C ARG A 43 10.40 2.76 17.66
N ILE A 44 11.68 3.08 17.51
CA ILE A 44 12.30 4.29 18.06
C ILE A 44 12.72 5.17 16.87
N TRP A 45 12.29 6.42 16.91
CA TRP A 45 12.59 7.43 15.91
C TRP A 45 13.50 8.47 16.54
N THR A 46 14.64 8.73 15.91
CA THR A 46 15.65 9.65 16.43
C THR A 46 16.13 10.60 15.34
N THR A 47 16.57 11.79 15.75
CA THR A 47 17.29 12.74 14.90
C THR A 47 18.79 12.74 15.15
N ASP A 48 19.27 11.91 16.09
CA ASP A 48 20.69 11.76 16.40
C ASP A 48 21.33 10.71 15.50
N ASN A 49 22.16 11.16 14.56
CA ASN A 49 22.85 10.32 13.59
C ASN A 49 23.67 9.19 14.23
N ASN A 50 24.13 9.33 15.47
CA ASN A 50 24.91 8.30 16.15
C ASN A 50 24.05 7.11 16.62
N ARG A 51 22.73 7.26 16.61
CA ARG A 51 21.74 6.27 17.07
C ARG A 51 20.82 5.82 15.95
N PHE A 52 21.19 6.13 14.71
CA PHE A 52 20.48 5.62 13.55
C PHE A 52 20.61 4.11 13.47
N CYS A 53 19.56 3.48 12.95
CA CYS A 53 19.60 2.07 12.62
C CYS A 53 20.60 1.83 11.49
N SER A 54 20.96 0.57 11.29
CA SER A 54 21.73 0.15 10.13
C SER A 54 20.95 0.35 8.81
N ASP A 55 21.67 0.39 7.69
CA ASP A 55 21.06 0.46 6.36
C ASP A 55 20.14 -0.76 6.08
N GLU A 56 20.48 -1.92 6.64
CA GLU A 56 19.68 -3.15 6.51
C GLU A 56 18.32 -3.05 7.22
N GLU A 57 18.31 -2.50 8.44
CA GLU A 57 17.07 -2.24 9.19
C GLU A 57 16.20 -1.19 8.49
N LEU A 58 16.82 -0.14 7.95
CA LEU A 58 16.12 0.88 7.19
C LEU A 58 15.50 0.33 5.90
N ALA A 59 16.24 -0.51 5.18
CA ALA A 59 15.74 -1.21 3.99
C ALA A 59 14.56 -2.13 4.36
N THR A 60 14.69 -2.90 5.44
CA THR A 60 13.62 -3.78 5.94
C THR A 60 12.35 -3.00 6.28
N TYR A 61 12.48 -1.87 6.98
CA TYR A 61 11.34 -0.99 7.26
C TYR A 61 10.69 -0.46 5.98
N THR A 62 11.51 -0.04 5.01
CA THR A 62 11.02 0.47 3.71
C THR A 62 10.22 -0.60 2.97
N ASP A 63 10.71 -1.84 2.95
CA ASP A 63 10.03 -2.98 2.31
C ASP A 63 8.71 -3.31 3.01
N ILE A 64 8.69 -3.32 4.34
CA ILE A 64 7.47 -3.55 5.13
C ILE A 64 6.40 -2.51 4.82
N ILE A 65 6.79 -1.23 4.77
CA ILE A 65 5.87 -0.13 4.44
C ILE A 65 5.36 -0.27 3.00
N SER A 66 6.24 -0.57 2.05
CA SER A 66 5.88 -0.80 0.64
C SER A 66 4.84 -1.91 0.51
N GLN A 67 5.10 -3.08 1.11
CA GLN A 67 4.18 -4.22 1.10
C GLN A 67 2.85 -3.89 1.79
N TYR A 68 2.89 -3.21 2.93
CA TYR A 68 1.68 -2.82 3.65
C TYR A 68 0.82 -1.84 2.86
N THR A 69 1.43 -0.87 2.18
CA THR A 69 0.74 0.10 1.33
C THR A 69 0.13 -0.59 0.11
N LEU A 70 0.88 -1.48 -0.54
CA LEU A 70 0.40 -2.28 -1.67
C LEU A 70 -0.79 -3.19 -1.30
N SER A 71 -0.73 -3.85 -0.14
CA SER A 71 -1.80 -4.77 0.31
C SER A 71 -3.16 -4.12 0.55
N ARG A 72 -3.16 -2.81 0.82
CA ARG A 72 -4.38 -2.02 1.09
C ARG A 72 -4.83 -1.20 -0.11
N LYS A 73 -4.11 -1.25 -1.23
CA LYS A 73 -4.48 -0.53 -2.44
C LYS A 73 -5.77 -1.11 -3.00
N THR A 74 -6.75 -0.24 -3.22
CA THR A 74 -8.04 -0.61 -3.80
C THR A 74 -8.28 0.13 -5.10
N VAL A 75 -8.83 -0.56 -6.09
CA VAL A 75 -9.20 -0.03 -7.40
C VAL A 75 -10.65 -0.41 -7.69
N GLY A 76 -11.50 0.57 -7.96
CA GLY A 76 -12.94 0.32 -8.18
C GLY A 76 -13.65 -0.38 -7.00
N GLY A 77 -13.18 -0.16 -5.77
CA GLY A 77 -13.70 -0.81 -4.56
C GLY A 77 -13.21 -2.25 -4.33
N LEU A 78 -12.39 -2.80 -5.22
CA LEU A 78 -11.78 -4.12 -5.09
C LEU A 78 -10.35 -3.99 -4.58
N LYS A 79 -9.90 -4.95 -3.76
CA LYS A 79 -8.49 -5.03 -3.36
C LYS A 79 -7.66 -5.39 -4.59
N LEU A 80 -6.67 -4.55 -4.90
CA LEU A 80 -5.84 -4.70 -6.10
C LEU A 80 -5.13 -6.06 -6.13
N MET A 81 -4.65 -6.53 -4.98
CA MET A 81 -3.92 -7.80 -4.85
C MET A 81 -4.80 -9.04 -4.98
N ASP A 82 -6.12 -8.90 -4.83
CA ASP A 82 -7.06 -10.01 -4.99
C ASP A 82 -7.52 -10.15 -6.46
N LEU A 83 -7.17 -9.19 -7.33
CA LEU A 83 -7.51 -9.23 -8.74
C LEU A 83 -6.61 -10.24 -9.49
N PRO A 84 -7.18 -11.01 -10.43
CA PRO A 84 -6.39 -11.86 -11.31
C PRO A 84 -5.42 -11.01 -12.15
N GLY A 85 -4.24 -11.55 -12.50
CA GLY A 85 -3.32 -10.84 -13.38
C GLY A 85 -3.77 -10.86 -14.84
N VAL A 86 -2.99 -10.20 -15.70
CA VAL A 86 -3.27 -10.11 -17.15
C VAL A 86 -3.33 -11.47 -17.84
N GLU A 87 -2.70 -12.49 -17.27
CA GLU A 87 -2.75 -13.87 -17.75
C GLU A 87 -4.18 -14.45 -17.77
N ALA A 88 -5.09 -13.94 -16.94
CA ALA A 88 -6.49 -14.40 -16.94
C ALA A 88 -7.21 -14.07 -18.26
N LEU A 89 -6.74 -13.08 -19.03
CA LEU A 89 -7.28 -12.77 -20.36
C LEU A 89 -6.98 -13.85 -21.41
N GLN A 90 -6.09 -14.81 -21.11
CA GLN A 90 -5.85 -15.96 -21.99
C GLN A 90 -6.99 -16.98 -21.92
N VAL A 91 -7.78 -16.96 -20.85
CA VAL A 91 -8.96 -17.82 -20.70
C VAL A 91 -10.13 -17.16 -21.40
N GLN A 92 -10.76 -17.88 -22.33
CA GLN A 92 -11.92 -17.39 -23.06
C GLN A 92 -13.12 -17.19 -22.12
N GLY A 93 -13.91 -16.16 -22.38
CA GLY A 93 -15.16 -15.93 -21.66
C GLY A 93 -16.24 -16.95 -22.03
N ASN A 94 -17.19 -17.14 -21.13
CA ASN A 94 -18.30 -18.11 -21.28
C ASN A 94 -19.51 -17.49 -21.98
N THR A 95 -19.72 -16.19 -21.82
CA THR A 95 -20.90 -15.46 -22.33
C THR A 95 -20.51 -14.09 -22.88
N ASP A 96 -21.11 -13.69 -23.99
CA ASP A 96 -20.91 -12.35 -24.57
C ASP A 96 -21.24 -11.25 -23.54
N GLY A 97 -20.39 -10.24 -23.44
CA GLY A 97 -20.52 -9.19 -22.44
C GLY A 97 -20.06 -9.57 -21.02
N GLN A 98 -19.55 -10.79 -20.80
CA GLN A 98 -18.97 -11.16 -19.50
C GLN A 98 -17.89 -10.15 -19.11
N THR A 99 -17.94 -9.64 -17.89
CA THR A 99 -16.93 -8.70 -17.38
C THR A 99 -15.86 -9.43 -16.57
N LEU A 100 -14.60 -9.07 -16.78
CA LEU A 100 -13.46 -9.52 -15.99
C LEU A 100 -12.60 -8.31 -15.62
N ILE A 101 -12.29 -8.15 -14.33
CA ILE A 101 -11.38 -7.10 -13.86
C ILE A 101 -10.03 -7.75 -13.57
N VAL A 102 -8.97 -7.27 -14.23
CA VAL A 102 -7.61 -7.78 -14.08
C VAL A 102 -6.68 -6.72 -13.51
N ARG A 103 -5.62 -7.15 -12.83
CA ARG A 103 -4.53 -6.30 -12.37
C ARG A 103 -3.52 -6.05 -13.48
N GLU A 104 -3.38 -4.80 -13.88
CA GLU A 104 -2.33 -4.31 -14.77
C GLU A 104 -1.39 -3.37 -14.00
N GLY A 105 -0.35 -3.97 -13.41
CA GLY A 105 0.56 -3.27 -12.49
C GLY A 105 -0.20 -2.75 -11.27
N ASP A 106 -0.37 -1.43 -11.22
CA ASP A 106 -0.99 -0.70 -10.12
C ASP A 106 -2.45 -0.34 -10.35
N ASN A 107 -3.03 -0.79 -11.47
CA ASN A 107 -4.38 -0.48 -11.91
C ASN A 107 -5.25 -1.73 -11.97
N GLY A 108 -6.55 -1.55 -11.79
CA GLY A 108 -7.56 -2.55 -12.16
C GLY A 108 -8.15 -2.19 -13.51
N VAL A 109 -8.19 -3.13 -14.46
CA VAL A 109 -8.73 -2.88 -15.80
C VAL A 109 -9.90 -3.82 -16.05
N ALA A 110 -11.05 -3.26 -16.39
CA ALA A 110 -12.22 -4.03 -16.78
C ALA A 110 -12.16 -4.36 -18.27
N TYR A 111 -12.37 -5.63 -18.57
CA TYR A 111 -12.53 -6.17 -19.91
C TYR A 111 -13.92 -6.78 -20.06
N SER A 112 -14.46 -6.75 -21.28
CA SER A 112 -15.69 -7.41 -21.67
C SER A 112 -15.39 -8.48 -22.72
N TRP A 113 -15.93 -9.68 -22.54
CA TRP A 113 -15.78 -10.75 -23.51
C TRP A 113 -16.61 -10.48 -24.76
N ASN A 114 -15.97 -10.52 -25.91
CA ASN A 114 -16.60 -10.44 -27.22
C ASN A 114 -16.59 -11.84 -27.85
N SER A 115 -17.76 -12.50 -27.82
CA SER A 115 -17.91 -13.87 -28.32
C SER A 115 -17.83 -13.96 -29.84
N LYS A 116 -18.05 -12.85 -30.55
CA LYS A 116 -17.95 -12.81 -32.02
C LYS A 116 -16.50 -12.83 -32.47
N GLU A 117 -15.65 -12.10 -31.76
CA GLU A 117 -14.22 -11.97 -32.07
C GLU A 117 -13.33 -12.89 -31.22
N LEU A 118 -13.92 -13.63 -30.28
CA LEU A 118 -13.24 -14.52 -29.33
C LEU A 118 -12.08 -13.81 -28.59
N LYS A 119 -12.34 -12.59 -28.12
CA LYS A 119 -11.34 -11.76 -27.44
C LYS A 119 -11.94 -10.95 -26.30
N TRP A 120 -11.07 -10.48 -25.42
CA TRP A 120 -11.40 -9.53 -24.37
C TRP A 120 -11.20 -8.09 -24.88
N ASP A 121 -12.27 -7.30 -24.91
CA ASP A 121 -12.23 -5.88 -25.24
C ASP A 121 -12.06 -5.04 -23.96
N LYS A 122 -11.08 -4.13 -23.94
CA LYS A 122 -10.85 -3.22 -22.80
C LYS A 122 -11.99 -2.21 -22.70
N VAL A 123 -12.65 -2.15 -21.54
CA VAL A 123 -13.82 -1.29 -21.31
C VAL A 123 -13.45 -0.05 -20.50
N SER A 124 -12.80 -0.25 -19.36
CA SER A 124 -12.45 0.85 -18.45
C SER A 124 -11.20 0.56 -17.64
N THR A 125 -10.55 1.61 -17.15
CA THR A 125 -9.41 1.52 -16.24
C THR A 125 -9.78 2.19 -14.93
N PHE A 126 -9.65 1.45 -13.83
CA PHE A 126 -9.73 1.96 -12.47
C PHE A 126 -8.31 2.28 -12.01
N VAL A 127 -8.02 3.58 -11.99
CA VAL A 127 -6.83 4.13 -11.36
C VAL A 127 -7.15 4.51 -9.91
N HIS A 128 -6.16 4.43 -9.04
CA HIS A 128 -6.26 5.02 -7.70
C HIS A 128 -5.98 6.51 -7.77
#